data_AF-A0A1H4SXF3-F1
#
_entry.id   AF-A0A1H4SXF3-F1
#
_cell.length_a   1.000
_cell.length_b   1.000
_cell.length_c   1.000
_cell.angle_alpha   90.00
_cell.angle_beta   90.00
_cell.angle_gamma   90.00
#
_symmetry.space_group_name_H-M   'P 1'
#
loop_
_entity.id
_entity.type
_entity.pdbx_description
1 polymer ?
#
loop_
_entity_poly.entity_id
_entity_poly.type
_entity_poly.pdbx_seq_one_letter_code
_entity_poly.pdbx_strand_id
1 'polypeptide(L)'
;MGHVNKVSHVFTLGHVAEMLGEDEEWLFEVAEEMDPEDGQLWVVGVGEDGVMAFTDDGIENLKDLIAIHKDTPSIIEKRRQALAAMMKPKTEESDKI
;
A
#
# COMPACT_ATOMS: atom_id res chain seq x y z
N MET A 1 -12.08 -3.30 -33.18
CA MET A 1 -11.33 -4.35 -32.46
C MET A 1 -11.71 -4.22 -31.00
N GLY A 2 -12.22 -5.29 -30.37
CA GLY A 2 -12.54 -5.26 -28.94
C GLY A 2 -11.27 -5.11 -28.11
N HIS A 3 -11.32 -4.30 -27.05
CA HIS A 3 -10.22 -4.18 -26.11
C HIS A 3 -10.03 -5.54 -25.42
N VAL A 4 -8.87 -6.19 -25.62
CA VAL A 4 -8.53 -7.42 -24.92
C VAL A 4 -8.03 -7.00 -23.55
N ASN A 5 -8.64 -7.53 -22.48
CA ASN A 5 -8.10 -7.34 -21.13
C ASN A 5 -6.70 -7.98 -21.08
N LYS A 6 -5.69 -7.17 -20.78
CA LYS A 6 -4.29 -7.62 -20.72
C LYS A 6 -3.96 -8.40 -19.44
N VAL A 7 -4.80 -8.27 -18.42
CA VAL A 7 -4.58 -8.90 -17.12
C VAL A 7 -5.26 -10.27 -17.11
N SER A 8 -4.46 -11.33 -17.05
CA SER A 8 -4.95 -12.72 -16.97
C SER A 8 -5.02 -13.24 -15.52
N HIS A 9 -4.22 -12.66 -14.63
CA HIS A 9 -4.13 -13.00 -13.22
C HIS A 9 -3.53 -11.82 -12.44
N VAL A 10 -3.61 -11.91 -11.12
CA VAL A 10 -3.02 -10.96 -10.18
C VAL A 10 -2.38 -11.74 -9.04
N PHE A 11 -1.44 -11.10 -8.34
CA PHE A 11 -0.74 -11.65 -7.19
C PHE A 11 -1.12 -10.86 -5.94
N THR A 12 -1.54 -11.54 -4.89
CA THR A 12 -1.87 -10.89 -3.62
C THR A 12 -0.62 -10.31 -2.97
N LEU A 13 -0.79 -9.29 -2.12
CA LEU A 13 0.29 -8.61 -1.41
C LEU A 13 1.23 -9.59 -0.69
N GLY A 14 0.69 -10.51 0.12
CA GLY A 14 1.52 -11.52 0.79
C GLY A 14 2.33 -12.39 -0.17
N HIS A 15 1.78 -12.73 -1.34
CA HIS A 15 2.53 -13.47 -2.37
C HIS A 15 3.67 -12.63 -2.96
N VAL A 16 3.42 -11.34 -3.23
CA VAL A 16 4.44 -10.42 -3.74
C VAL A 16 5.51 -10.14 -2.68
N ALA A 17 5.14 -9.99 -1.41
CA ALA A 17 6.07 -9.84 -0.29
C ALA A 17 7.03 -11.04 -0.21
N GLU A 18 6.50 -12.26 -0.28
CA GLU A 18 7.30 -13.48 -0.32
C GLU A 18 8.21 -13.53 -1.56
N MET A 19 7.67 -13.16 -2.73
CA MET A 19 8.39 -13.13 -4.01
C MET A 19 9.57 -12.16 -4.00
N LEU A 20 9.40 -10.98 -3.40
CA LEU A 20 10.40 -9.91 -3.35
C LEU A 20 11.32 -10.01 -2.10
N GLY A 21 10.96 -10.84 -1.12
CA GLY A 21 11.69 -10.96 0.14
C GLY A 21 11.54 -9.73 1.04
N GLU A 22 10.40 -9.04 0.96
CA GLU A 22 10.09 -7.85 1.75
C GLU A 22 9.12 -8.18 2.89
N ASP A 23 9.11 -7.33 3.92
CA ASP A 23 8.10 -7.37 4.97
C ASP A 23 6.73 -6.93 4.44
N GLU A 24 5.67 -7.70 4.72
CA GLU A 24 4.34 -7.47 4.16
C GLU A 24 3.70 -6.18 4.67
N GLU A 25 3.84 -5.86 5.97
CA GLU A 25 3.29 -4.62 6.54
C GLU A 25 3.99 -3.39 5.95
N TRP A 26 5.31 -3.44 5.81
CA TRP A 26 6.06 -2.38 5.16
C TRP A 26 5.69 -2.25 3.68
N LEU A 27 5.55 -3.37 2.97
CA LEU A 27 5.19 -3.38 1.56
C LEU A 27 3.78 -2.81 1.33
N PHE A 28 2.85 -3.07 2.25
CA PHE A 28 1.53 -2.42 2.26
C PHE A 28 1.67 -0.90 2.28
N GLU A 29 2.46 -0.35 3.21
CA GLU A 29 2.63 1.11 3.33
C GLU A 29 3.28 1.75 2.11
N VAL A 30 4.20 1.04 1.46
CA VAL A 30 4.79 1.44 0.17
C VAL A 30 3.73 1.43 -0.91
N ALA A 31 3.01 0.31 -1.06
CA ALA A 31 2.03 0.13 -2.13
C ALA A 31 0.84 1.09 -2.05
N GLU A 32 0.50 1.62 -0.86
CA GLU A 32 -0.53 2.66 -0.67
C GLU A 32 -0.27 3.95 -1.48
N GLU A 33 0.93 4.18 -2.03
CA GLU A 33 1.19 5.30 -2.95
C GLU A 33 0.82 5.02 -4.40
N MET A 34 0.49 3.77 -4.75
CA MET A 34 0.11 3.37 -6.10
C MET A 34 -1.37 3.62 -6.35
N ASP A 35 -1.68 4.07 -7.56
CA ASP A 35 -3.04 4.19 -8.07
C ASP A 35 -3.44 2.91 -8.86
N PRO A 36 -4.74 2.71 -9.17
CA PRO A 36 -5.18 1.59 -10.00
C PRO A 36 -4.52 1.53 -11.38
N GLU A 37 -4.11 2.67 -11.92
CA GLU A 37 -3.40 2.76 -13.20
C GLU A 37 -1.98 2.20 -13.12
N ASP A 38 -1.38 2.18 -11.93
CA ASP A 38 -0.07 1.59 -11.67
C ASP A 38 -0.15 0.07 -11.49
N GLY A 39 -1.34 -0.53 -11.57
CA GLY A 39 -1.51 -1.99 -11.49
C GLY A 39 -1.71 -2.55 -10.08
N GLN A 40 -1.94 -1.69 -9.08
CA GLN A 40 -2.44 -2.08 -7.76
C GLN A 40 -3.98 -2.15 -7.79
N LEU A 41 -4.56 -3.16 -7.15
CA LEU A 41 -6.01 -3.30 -7.03
C LEU A 41 -6.38 -4.03 -5.74
N TRP A 42 -7.68 -4.04 -5.43
CA TRP A 42 -8.24 -4.80 -4.31
C TRP A 42 -9.09 -5.96 -4.83
N VAL A 43 -8.81 -7.16 -4.33
CA VAL A 43 -9.62 -8.36 -4.57
C VAL A 43 -10.54 -8.54 -3.36
N VAL A 44 -11.85 -8.46 -3.59
CA VAL A 44 -12.87 -8.56 -2.53
C VAL A 44 -13.41 -9.98 -2.44
N GLY A 45 -13.34 -10.56 -1.24
CA GLY A 45 -13.83 -11.89 -0.90
C GLY A 45 -15.31 -11.93 -0.55
N VAL A 46 -15.81 -13.13 -0.27
CA VAL A 46 -17.22 -13.38 0.09
C VAL A 46 -17.60 -12.72 1.43
N GLY A 47 -16.62 -12.42 2.28
CA GLY A 47 -16.81 -11.74 3.56
C GLY A 47 -16.74 -10.22 3.48
N GLU A 48 -16.67 -9.64 2.27
CA GLU A 48 -16.32 -8.23 2.03
C GLU A 48 -14.91 -7.87 2.53
N ASP A 49 -14.09 -8.87 2.83
CA ASP A 49 -12.68 -8.73 3.12
C ASP A 49 -11.91 -8.47 1.82
N GLY A 50 -11.10 -7.43 1.81
CA GLY A 50 -10.25 -7.07 0.68
C GLY A 50 -8.82 -7.51 0.90
N VAL A 51 -8.18 -8.04 -0.15
CA VAL A 51 -6.73 -8.21 -0.20
C VAL A 51 -6.16 -7.36 -1.33
N MET A 52 -5.14 -6.55 -1.02
CA MET A 52 -4.39 -5.81 -2.02
C MET A 52 -3.67 -6.80 -2.94
N ALA A 53 -3.70 -6.54 -4.25
CA ALA A 53 -3.11 -7.39 -5.26
C ALA A 53 -2.54 -6.58 -6.42
N PHE A 54 -1.65 -7.20 -7.19
CA PHE A 54 -0.88 -6.56 -8.23
C PHE A 54 -0.96 -7.34 -9.54
N THR A 55 -1.04 -6.63 -10.65
CA THR A 55 -0.76 -7.19 -11.98
C THR A 55 0.76 -7.41 -12.14
N ASP A 56 1.18 -8.10 -13.21
CA ASP A 56 2.60 -8.20 -13.57
C ASP A 56 3.25 -6.81 -13.71
N ASP A 57 2.63 -5.90 -14.47
CA ASP A 57 3.10 -4.52 -14.65
C ASP A 57 3.12 -3.76 -13.31
N GLY A 58 2.15 -4.02 -12.43
CA GLY A 58 2.10 -3.41 -11.11
C GLY A 58 3.22 -3.86 -10.18
N ILE A 59 3.69 -5.10 -10.30
CA ILE A 59 4.88 -5.56 -9.56
C ILE A 59 6.13 -4.82 -10.03
N GLU A 60 6.27 -4.52 -11.33
CA GLU A 60 7.41 -3.74 -11.82
C GLU A 60 7.37 -2.29 -11.31
N ASN A 61 6.20 -1.64 -11.35
CA ASN A 61 6.02 -0.30 -10.77
C ASN A 61 6.30 -0.30 -9.25
N LEU A 62 5.86 -1.33 -8.54
CA LEU A 62 6.10 -1.49 -7.12
C LEU A 62 7.60 -1.61 -6.79
N LYS A 63 8.40 -2.30 -7.63
CA LYS A 63 9.86 -2.39 -7.43
C LYS A 63 10.55 -1.03 -7.49
N ASP A 64 10.13 -0.17 -8.41
CA ASP A 64 10.66 1.20 -8.50
C ASP A 64 10.34 1.99 -7.23
N LEU A 65 9.11 1.85 -6.73
CA LEU A 65 8.69 2.51 -5.50
C LEU A 65 9.43 1.98 -4.26
N ILE A 66 9.60 0.65 -4.16
CA ILE A 66 10.43 0.00 -3.12
C ILE A 66 11.83 0.60 -3.11
N ALA A 67 12.46 0.79 -4.28
CA ALA A 67 13.80 1.38 -4.37
C ALA A 67 13.83 2.81 -3.80
N ILE A 68 12.84 3.64 -4.12
CA ILE A 68 12.72 5.01 -3.58
C ILE A 68 12.62 4.99 -2.05
N HIS A 69 11.80 4.10 -1.48
CA HIS A 69 11.63 4.02 -0.03
C HIS A 69 12.83 3.43 0.69
N LYS A 70 13.58 2.52 0.06
CA LYS A 70 14.85 2.01 0.60
C LYS A 70 15.94 3.07 0.60
N ASP A 71 16.00 3.88 -0.46
CA ASP A 71 16.94 5.00 -0.55
C ASP A 71 16.56 6.14 0.41
N THR A 72 15.26 6.34 0.64
CA THR A 72 14.73 7.38 1.53
C THR A 72 13.72 6.84 2.56
N PRO A 73 14.16 6.11 3.60
CA PRO A 73 13.26 5.53 4.61
C PRO A 73 12.40 6.57 5.35
N SER A 74 12.88 7.82 5.42
CA SER A 74 12.17 8.91 6.10
C SER A 74 10.79 9.24 5.52
N ILE A 75 10.48 8.82 4.28
CA ILE A 75 9.15 9.06 3.66
C ILE A 75 8.06 8.36 4.48
N ILE A 76 8.23 7.07 4.74
CA ILE A 76 7.28 6.27 5.51
C ILE A 76 7.23 6.74 6.97
N GLU A 77 8.38 7.02 7.57
CA GLU A 77 8.43 7.51 8.95
C GLU A 77 7.64 8.81 9.14
N LYS A 78 7.77 9.75 8.20
CA LYS A 78 7.01 11.03 8.24
C LYS A 78 5.52 10.78 8.12
N ARG A 79 5.08 9.86 7.24
CA ARG A 79 3.67 9.47 7.11
C ARG A 79 3.15 8.88 8.42
N ARG A 80 3.86 7.91 9.01
CA ARG A 80 3.52 7.30 10.31
C ARG A 80 3.41 8.35 11.41
N GLN A 81 4.35 9.29 11.48
CA GLN A 81 4.32 10.40 12.44
C GLN A 81 3.14 11.34 12.23
N ALA A 82 2.82 11.68 10.98
CA ALA A 82 1.67 12.54 10.65
C ALA A 82 0.35 11.88 11.05
N LEU A 83 0.15 10.60 10.73
CA LEU A 83 -1.02 9.83 11.15
C LEU A 83 -1.14 9.77 12.68
N ALA A 84 -0.03 9.47 13.37
CA ALA A 84 0.00 9.44 14.83
C ALA A 84 -0.33 10.80 15.46
N ALA A 85 0.10 11.92 14.85
CA ALA A 85 -0.23 13.26 15.33
C ALA A 85 -1.73 13.59 15.17
N MET A 86 -2.36 13.12 14.09
CA MET A 86 -3.80 13.32 13.86
C MET A 86 -4.67 12.47 14.80
N MET A 87 -4.19 11.30 15.21
CA MET A 87 -4.90 10.38 16.12
C MET A 87 -4.73 10.71 17.61
N LYS A 88 -3.92 11.72 17.98
CA LYS A 88 -3.82 12.15 19.38
C LYS A 88 -5.13 12.81 19.81
N PRO A 89 -5.83 12.30 20.85
CA PRO A 89 -6.98 13.01 21.40
C PRO A 89 -6.53 14.40 21.87
N LYS A 90 -7.33 15.43 21.56
CA LYS A 90 -7.21 16.74 22.21
C LYS A 90 -7.49 16.52 23.69
N THR A 91 -6.46 16.20 24.48
CA THR A 91 -6.57 16.16 25.93
C THR A 91 -7.11 17.51 26.40
N GLU A 92 -8.22 17.41 27.10
CA GLU A 92 -9.01 18.49 27.68
C GLU A 92 -8.12 19.47 28.45
N GLU A 93 -8.09 20.74 28.04
CA GLU A 93 -7.78 21.83 28.95
C GLU A 93 -8.68 23.02 28.61
N SER A 94 -9.90 23.01 29.14
CA SER A 94 -10.61 24.24 29.55
C SER A 94 -11.86 23.93 30.39
N ASP A 95 -11.70 23.14 31.46
CA ASP A 95 -12.50 23.33 32.67
C ASP A 95 -11.56 23.86 33.76
N LYS A 96 -11.17 25.13 33.64
CA LYS A 96 -10.76 25.94 34.79
C LYS A 96 -11.93 26.85 35.12
N ILE A 97 -12.66 26.43 36.14
CA ILE A 97 -13.59 27.24 36.95
C ILE A 97 -12.81 28.37 37.61
#